data_AF-A0A841AXW3-F1
#
_entry.id   AF-A0A841AXW3-F1
#
_cell.length_a   1.000
_cell.length_b   1.000
_cell.length_c   1.000
_cell.angle_alpha   90.00
_cell.angle_beta   90.00
_cell.angle_gamma   90.00
#
_symmetry.space_group_name_H-M   'P 1'
#
loop_
_entity.id
_entity.type
_entity.pdbx_description
1 polymer ?
#
loop_
_entity_poly.entity_id
_entity_poly.type
_entity_poly.pdbx_seq_one_letter_code
_entity_poly.pdbx_strand_id
1 'polypeptide(L)'
;MTIDDDRGATLPRAHDIDSAYPLSTGQYPPQAAAPGKLAEQTISDALGWKWREGDTKGFVAALTGSFELKEVQGRTEAKWTPRGYAIQADLGAVTGGQASLAARARSAVKDSLALLDSLRPLRTDTDPENADSYRALVRHDLEQIRQELESPLIRVARVDQLFLLLLGNGGNPVQGHLGQLRDELGLVSGKVNTIEEERIQTSFITLADWVVSLFRGWQDARDKIDPYSQPAGGQPFFGPAVVALSQLLSATAAQVDEVVAMLRSVFIQQEDLEVLRVPDPVGGTMSLGGLLRWVREFAAFEGGKLIESAGKEGVSTSFIQIAKRLQRIVTNLPRQNPGGPNGDVPGNFRASLPPGFFSSRVQRAIDELDDHLQEVVRIAEPIGRNGSPSSSGPGLPAPPTPQLTQPSGRTPTVPSVAELREGLGFQEEQSPPEAEEPPKPRTTRKRTGQ
;
A
#
# COMPACT_ATOMS: atom_id res chain seq x y z
N MET A 1 -2.99 54.87 45.09
CA MET A 1 -4.34 54.31 44.92
C MET A 1 -5.16 55.32 44.14
N THR A 2 -5.23 55.15 42.82
CA THR A 2 -6.41 55.37 41.95
C THR A 2 -6.05 54.89 40.55
N ILE A 3 -6.91 54.02 40.05
CA ILE A 3 -6.96 53.36 38.75
C ILE A 3 -7.83 54.23 37.87
N ASP A 4 -7.43 54.51 36.62
CA ASP A 4 -8.36 54.51 35.48
C ASP A 4 -7.58 54.51 34.16
N ASP A 5 -7.70 53.36 33.50
CA ASP A 5 -7.33 53.06 32.12
C ASP A 5 -8.35 53.70 31.16
N ASP A 6 -7.87 54.41 30.13
CA ASP A 6 -8.59 54.50 28.87
C ASP A 6 -7.62 54.73 27.71
N ARG A 7 -7.30 53.66 26.98
CA ARG A 7 -6.69 53.74 25.64
C ARG A 7 -7.28 52.66 24.75
N GLY A 8 -8.50 52.93 24.26
CA GLY A 8 -9.14 52.16 23.21
C GLY A 8 -8.27 52.06 21.95
N ALA A 9 -8.04 50.83 21.49
CA ALA A 9 -7.63 50.56 20.12
C ALA A 9 -8.90 50.37 19.28
N THR A 10 -9.16 51.31 18.38
CA THR A 10 -10.22 51.21 17.36
C THR A 10 -9.88 50.11 16.36
N LEU A 11 -10.58 48.97 16.45
CA LEU A 11 -10.56 47.92 15.43
C LEU A 11 -11.45 48.33 14.23
N PRO A 12 -11.08 47.96 12.99
CA PRO A 12 -11.94 48.17 11.82
C PRO A 12 -13.21 47.32 11.90
N ARG A 13 -14.33 47.86 11.42
CA ARG A 13 -15.66 47.22 11.44
C ARG A 13 -15.65 45.88 10.72
N ALA A 14 -15.91 44.80 11.47
CA ALA A 14 -16.31 43.52 10.91
C ALA A 14 -17.55 43.75 10.02
N HIS A 15 -17.48 43.32 8.77
CA HIS A 15 -18.67 43.23 7.92
C HIS A 15 -19.43 41.98 8.37
N ASP A 16 -20.59 42.19 8.98
CA ASP A 16 -21.57 41.15 9.25
C ASP A 16 -22.04 40.56 7.91
N ILE A 17 -21.56 39.36 7.60
CA ILE A 17 -22.25 38.45 6.68
C ILE A 17 -22.88 37.39 7.57
N ASP A 18 -23.96 37.78 8.25
CA ASP A 18 -24.86 36.85 8.91
C ASP A 18 -26.25 37.03 8.29
N SER A 19 -26.56 36.21 7.29
CA SER A 19 -27.93 36.02 6.81
C SER A 19 -28.04 34.72 6.03
N ALA A 20 -28.11 33.60 6.75
CA ALA A 20 -28.98 32.48 6.41
C ALA A 20 -28.79 31.39 7.48
N TYR A 21 -29.66 31.37 8.50
CA TYR A 21 -30.48 30.20 8.91
C TYR A 21 -31.16 30.55 10.24
N PRO A 22 -32.50 30.45 10.35
CA PRO A 22 -33.21 30.76 11.59
C PRO A 22 -32.92 29.71 12.66
N LEU A 23 -32.57 30.19 13.85
CA LEU A 23 -32.48 29.44 15.10
C LEU A 23 -33.80 28.67 15.37
N SER A 24 -33.77 27.35 15.21
CA SER A 24 -34.76 26.48 15.84
C SER A 24 -34.21 26.02 17.19
N THR A 25 -34.46 26.81 18.23
CA THR A 25 -34.32 26.37 19.62
C THR A 25 -35.43 25.36 19.93
N GLY A 26 -35.19 24.10 19.61
CA GLY A 26 -35.96 22.95 20.09
C GLY A 26 -35.16 22.22 21.16
N GLN A 27 -35.61 22.30 22.42
CA GLN A 27 -35.13 21.43 23.49
C GLN A 27 -35.31 19.96 23.06
N TYR A 28 -34.21 19.22 22.88
CA TYR A 28 -34.23 17.77 22.77
C TYR A 28 -33.60 17.17 24.04
N PRO A 29 -34.31 16.31 24.79
CA PRO A 29 -33.64 15.41 25.71
C PRO A 29 -32.76 14.42 24.89
N PRO A 30 -31.74 13.79 25.49
CA PRO A 30 -30.89 12.86 24.76
C PRO A 30 -31.75 11.72 24.23
N GLN A 31 -31.93 11.66 22.91
CA GLN A 31 -32.52 10.49 22.27
C GLN A 31 -31.55 9.32 22.53
N ALA A 32 -31.92 8.45 23.46
CA ALA A 32 -31.40 7.09 23.47
C ALA A 32 -31.60 6.54 22.05
N ALA A 33 -30.51 6.11 21.41
CA ALA A 33 -30.59 5.49 20.10
C ALA A 33 -31.67 4.40 20.15
N ALA A 34 -32.63 4.43 19.21
CA ALA A 34 -33.63 3.39 19.10
C ALA A 34 -32.91 2.03 19.13
N PRO A 35 -33.39 1.03 19.89
CA PRO A 35 -32.65 -0.22 20.14
C PRO A 35 -32.23 -0.93 18.84
N GLY A 36 -32.97 -0.74 17.75
CA GLY A 36 -32.56 -1.20 16.41
C GLY A 36 -31.27 -0.53 15.90
N LYS A 37 -31.13 0.80 16.02
CA LYS A 37 -29.89 1.51 15.63
C LYS A 37 -28.70 1.16 16.51
N LEU A 38 -28.94 0.95 17.82
CA LEU A 38 -27.89 0.49 18.74
C LEU A 38 -27.43 -0.93 18.39
N ALA A 39 -28.38 -1.83 18.08
CA ALA A 39 -28.07 -3.19 17.64
C ALA A 39 -27.32 -3.19 16.30
N GLU A 40 -27.76 -2.40 15.32
CA GLU A 40 -27.08 -2.24 14.04
C GLU A 40 -25.65 -1.73 14.22
N GLN A 41 -25.45 -0.72 15.07
CA GLN A 41 -24.13 -0.18 15.35
C GLN A 41 -23.25 -1.20 16.06
N THR A 42 -23.76 -1.87 17.10
CA THR A 42 -23.03 -2.90 17.86
C THR A 42 -22.64 -4.09 16.97
N ILE A 43 -23.54 -4.53 16.08
CA ILE A 43 -23.26 -5.61 15.13
C ILE A 43 -22.23 -5.16 14.10
N SER A 44 -22.35 -3.92 13.60
CA SER A 44 -21.39 -3.35 12.65
C SER A 44 -19.99 -3.24 13.26
N ASP A 45 -19.91 -2.80 14.52
CA ASP A 45 -18.66 -2.66 15.27
C ASP A 45 -18.04 -4.03 15.60
N ALA A 46 -18.85 -5.03 15.96
CA ALA A 46 -18.38 -6.38 16.27
C ALA A 46 -17.87 -7.14 15.03
N LEU A 47 -18.42 -6.85 13.85
CA LEU A 47 -18.10 -7.50 12.57
C LEU A 47 -17.15 -6.69 11.69
N GLY A 48 -16.91 -5.41 12.00
CA GLY A 48 -16.16 -4.49 11.14
C GLY A 48 -16.81 -4.30 9.76
N TRP A 49 -18.14 -4.43 9.67
CA TRP A 49 -18.91 -4.42 8.42
C TRP A 49 -20.07 -3.43 8.50
N LYS A 50 -20.32 -2.66 7.43
CA LYS A 50 -21.40 -1.66 7.39
C LYS A 50 -22.68 -2.25 6.83
N TRP A 51 -23.76 -2.15 7.60
CA TRP A 51 -25.10 -2.59 7.20
C TRP A 51 -25.55 -1.97 5.87
N ARG A 52 -25.97 -2.82 4.92
CA ARG A 52 -26.60 -2.42 3.66
C ARG A 52 -27.89 -3.23 3.49
N GLU A 53 -28.97 -2.53 3.14
CA GLU A 53 -30.26 -3.17 2.91
C GLU A 53 -30.18 -4.16 1.73
N GLY A 54 -30.46 -5.44 1.99
CA GLY A 54 -30.40 -6.52 0.99
C GLY A 54 -29.05 -7.24 0.85
N ASP A 55 -28.00 -6.85 1.57
CA ASP A 55 -26.66 -7.50 1.48
C ASP A 55 -26.50 -8.69 2.47
N THR A 56 -27.33 -9.71 2.30
CA THR A 56 -27.28 -10.91 3.14
C THR A 56 -26.00 -11.72 2.95
N LYS A 57 -25.39 -11.65 1.76
CA LYS A 57 -24.13 -12.34 1.46
C LYS A 57 -22.94 -11.68 2.17
N GLY A 58 -22.86 -10.34 2.14
CA GLY A 58 -21.83 -9.59 2.84
C GLY A 58 -21.89 -9.79 4.35
N PHE A 59 -23.11 -9.83 4.92
CA PHE A 59 -23.30 -10.12 6.34
C PHE A 59 -22.78 -11.52 6.73
N VAL A 60 -23.14 -12.56 5.98
CA VAL A 60 -22.67 -13.94 6.26
C VAL A 60 -21.15 -14.03 6.13
N ALA A 61 -20.56 -13.42 5.11
CA ALA A 61 -19.10 -13.39 4.93
C ALA A 61 -18.38 -12.68 6.09
N ALA A 62 -18.92 -11.56 6.58
CA ALA A 62 -18.37 -10.85 7.74
C ALA A 62 -18.48 -11.69 9.02
N LEU A 63 -19.57 -12.42 9.20
CA LEU A 63 -19.80 -13.29 10.36
C LEU A 63 -18.85 -14.49 10.37
N THR A 64 -18.76 -15.23 9.26
CA THR A 64 -17.79 -16.32 9.10
C THR A 64 -16.34 -15.85 9.23
N GLY A 65 -16.08 -14.60 8.83
CA GLY A 65 -14.77 -13.98 8.91
C GLY A 65 -14.37 -13.43 10.28
N SER A 66 -15.32 -13.24 11.20
CA SER A 66 -15.08 -12.67 12.54
C SER A 66 -15.15 -13.72 13.66
N PHE A 67 -15.77 -14.86 13.38
CA PHE A 67 -15.96 -15.96 14.33
C PHE A 67 -15.35 -17.25 13.78
N GLU A 68 -14.38 -17.81 14.49
CA GLU A 68 -13.88 -19.15 14.24
C GLU A 68 -14.67 -20.12 15.13
N LEU A 69 -15.37 -21.08 14.52
CA LEU A 69 -16.11 -22.12 15.23
C LEU A 69 -15.25 -23.38 15.33
N LYS A 70 -15.07 -23.90 16.54
CA LYS A 70 -14.43 -25.20 16.79
C LYS A 70 -15.36 -26.09 17.59
N GLU A 71 -15.44 -27.35 17.19
CA GLU A 71 -16.15 -28.35 17.97
C GLU A 71 -15.17 -29.00 18.94
N VAL A 72 -15.39 -28.77 20.23
CA VAL A 72 -14.53 -29.29 21.31
C VAL A 72 -15.43 -30.09 22.24
N GLN A 73 -15.18 -31.41 22.33
CA GLN A 73 -15.87 -32.31 23.26
C GLN A 73 -17.41 -32.25 23.15
N GLY A 74 -17.95 -32.18 21.93
CA GLY A 74 -19.40 -32.17 21.68
C GLY A 74 -20.09 -30.83 22.00
N ARG A 75 -19.33 -29.74 22.16
CA ARG A 75 -19.85 -28.37 22.23
C ARG A 75 -19.16 -27.49 21.19
N THR A 76 -19.94 -26.62 20.57
CA THR A 76 -19.41 -25.62 19.65
C THR A 76 -18.89 -24.44 20.44
N GLU A 77 -17.58 -24.23 20.41
CA GLU A 77 -16.93 -23.03 20.95
C GLU A 77 -16.74 -22.01 19.81
N ALA A 78 -17.12 -20.76 20.06
CA ALA A 78 -16.90 -19.65 19.14
C ALA A 78 -15.78 -18.76 19.66
N LYS A 79 -14.70 -18.63 18.89
CA LYS A 79 -13.64 -17.66 19.16
C LYS A 79 -13.89 -16.41 18.33
N TRP A 80 -14.27 -15.33 19.01
CA TRP A 80 -14.39 -14.01 18.39
C TRP A 80 -13.00 -13.39 18.22
N THR A 81 -12.71 -12.93 17.01
CA THR A 81 -11.50 -12.15 16.72
C THR A 81 -11.94 -10.78 16.22
N PRO A 82 -11.74 -9.69 17.00
CA PRO A 82 -12.25 -8.39 16.62
C PRO A 82 -11.65 -7.95 15.29
N ARG A 83 -12.52 -7.74 14.29
CA ARG A 83 -12.17 -7.04 13.07
C ARG A 83 -12.16 -5.55 13.36
N GLY A 84 -11.12 -5.05 14.03
CA GLY A 84 -10.96 -3.61 14.24
C GLY A 84 -10.86 -2.92 12.89
N TYR A 85 -11.90 -2.15 12.49
CA TYR A 85 -12.00 -1.44 11.19
C TYR A 85 -11.19 -2.11 10.10
N ALA A 86 -11.43 -3.41 9.95
CA ALA A 86 -10.61 -4.25 9.12
C ALA A 86 -11.09 -3.98 7.70
N ILE A 87 -10.50 -2.95 7.10
CA ILE A 87 -10.27 -2.82 5.66
C ILE A 87 -9.50 -4.10 5.28
N GLN A 88 -10.21 -5.23 5.20
CA GLN A 88 -9.61 -6.55 5.07
C GLN A 88 -10.10 -7.19 3.78
N ALA A 89 -9.10 -7.60 3.00
CA ALA A 89 -9.09 -8.54 1.88
C ALA A 89 -9.05 -7.95 0.46
N ASP A 90 -9.79 -6.89 0.12
CA ASP A 90 -9.88 -6.51 -1.30
C ASP A 90 -8.84 -5.49 -1.78
N LEU A 91 -8.24 -4.70 -0.87
CA LEU A 91 -7.20 -3.72 -1.19
C LEU A 91 -5.76 -4.28 -1.14
N GLY A 92 -5.58 -5.47 -0.56
CA GLY A 92 -4.28 -6.02 -0.16
C GLY A 92 -4.08 -7.49 -0.52
N ALA A 93 -4.80 -8.00 -1.52
CA ALA A 93 -4.40 -9.27 -2.14
C ALA A 93 -2.93 -9.16 -2.57
N VAL A 94 -2.16 -10.23 -2.39
CA VAL A 94 -0.80 -10.35 -2.91
C VAL A 94 -0.84 -9.97 -4.39
N THR A 95 -0.35 -8.79 -4.76
CA THR A 95 -0.55 -8.20 -6.10
C THR A 95 0.77 -7.89 -6.79
N GLY A 96 0.74 -7.86 -8.12
CA GLY A 96 1.89 -7.49 -8.95
C GLY A 96 3.14 -8.33 -8.67
N GLY A 97 4.26 -7.66 -8.39
CA GLY A 97 5.55 -8.29 -8.12
C GLY A 97 5.54 -9.23 -6.90
N GLN A 98 4.74 -8.93 -5.87
CA GLN A 98 4.58 -9.81 -4.71
C GLN A 98 3.87 -11.11 -5.07
N ALA A 99 2.87 -11.05 -5.96
CA ALA A 99 2.14 -12.23 -6.43
C ALA A 99 3.04 -13.15 -7.24
N SER A 100 3.87 -12.55 -8.10
CA SER A 100 4.88 -13.27 -8.87
C SER A 100 5.90 -13.94 -7.96
N LEU A 101 6.38 -13.25 -6.92
CA LEU A 101 7.31 -13.81 -5.95
C LEU A 101 6.69 -14.95 -5.13
N ALA A 102 5.46 -14.77 -4.65
CA ALA A 102 4.73 -15.80 -3.91
C ALA A 102 4.48 -17.06 -4.77
N ALA A 103 4.10 -16.87 -6.04
CA ALA A 103 3.95 -17.98 -6.99
C ALA A 103 5.28 -18.71 -7.24
N ARG A 104 6.37 -17.96 -7.43
CA ARG A 104 7.72 -18.53 -7.57
C ARG A 104 8.13 -19.30 -6.32
N ALA A 105 7.87 -18.77 -5.13
CA ALA A 105 8.15 -19.43 -3.86
C ALA A 105 7.39 -20.76 -3.74
N ARG A 106 6.10 -20.79 -4.08
CA ARG A 106 5.30 -22.03 -4.07
C ARG A 106 5.89 -23.11 -4.96
N SER A 107 6.22 -22.77 -6.21
CA SER A 107 6.82 -23.71 -7.15
C SER A 107 8.20 -24.17 -6.69
N ALA A 108 9.09 -23.24 -6.36
CA ALA A 108 10.46 -23.55 -5.95
C ALA A 108 10.49 -24.41 -4.67
N VAL A 109 9.67 -24.09 -3.67
CA VAL A 109 9.60 -24.86 -2.42
C VAL A 109 9.00 -26.25 -2.68
N LYS A 110 7.92 -26.36 -3.47
CA LYS A 110 7.35 -27.66 -3.82
C LYS A 110 8.39 -28.58 -4.47
N ASP A 111 9.11 -28.09 -5.47
CA ASP A 111 10.09 -28.89 -6.20
C ASP A 111 11.33 -29.18 -5.35
N SER A 112 11.77 -28.22 -4.53
CA SER A 112 12.87 -28.41 -3.57
C SER A 112 12.56 -29.48 -2.53
N LEU A 113 11.34 -29.52 -2.01
CA LEU A 113 10.91 -30.54 -1.03
C LEU A 113 10.89 -31.94 -1.65
N ALA A 114 10.41 -32.07 -2.90
CA ALA A 114 10.45 -33.36 -3.60
C ALA A 114 11.89 -33.85 -3.82
N LEU A 115 12.81 -32.94 -4.19
CA LEU A 115 14.23 -33.27 -4.32
C LEU A 115 14.86 -33.63 -2.97
N LEU A 116 14.53 -32.90 -1.91
CA LEU A 116 14.99 -33.14 -0.54
C LEU A 116 14.65 -34.55 -0.06
N ASP A 117 13.42 -35.00 -0.33
CA ASP A 117 12.96 -36.35 0.04
C ASP A 117 13.68 -37.45 -0.73
N SER A 118 14.10 -37.15 -1.97
CA SER A 118 14.82 -38.09 -2.83
C SER A 118 16.29 -38.28 -2.44
N LEU A 119 16.89 -37.37 -1.67
CA LEU A 119 18.30 -37.44 -1.31
C LEU A 119 18.62 -38.69 -0.48
N ARG A 120 19.77 -39.29 -0.76
CA ARG A 120 20.34 -40.43 -0.06
C ARG A 120 21.79 -40.14 0.32
N PRO A 121 22.28 -40.66 1.46
CA PRO A 121 23.69 -40.53 1.80
C PRO A 121 24.58 -41.27 0.81
N LEU A 122 25.66 -40.64 0.36
CA LEU A 122 26.73 -41.27 -0.42
C LEU A 122 27.83 -41.84 0.50
N ARG A 123 27.88 -41.34 1.74
CA ARG A 123 28.79 -41.77 2.78
C ARG A 123 28.25 -42.98 3.52
N THR A 124 29.11 -43.99 3.72
CA THR A 124 28.80 -45.18 4.51
C THR A 124 28.82 -44.93 6.02
N ASP A 125 29.45 -43.84 6.46
CA ASP A 125 29.59 -43.42 7.86
C ASP A 125 28.60 -42.32 8.26
N THR A 126 27.58 -42.06 7.44
CA THR A 126 26.55 -41.05 7.72
C THR A 126 25.75 -41.44 8.96
N ASP A 127 25.58 -40.51 9.89
CA ASP A 127 24.67 -40.71 11.00
C ASP A 127 23.23 -40.44 10.53
N PRO A 128 22.34 -41.44 10.50
CA PRO A 128 20.97 -41.26 10.03
C PRO A 128 20.20 -40.24 10.86
N GLU A 129 20.47 -40.11 12.17
CA GLU A 129 19.77 -39.17 13.02
C GLU A 129 20.16 -37.71 12.70
N ASN A 130 21.45 -37.47 12.45
CA ASN A 130 21.93 -36.14 12.03
C ASN A 130 21.42 -35.78 10.63
N ALA A 131 21.45 -36.74 9.70
CA ALA A 131 20.96 -36.55 8.34
C ALA A 131 19.46 -36.19 8.33
N ASP A 132 18.64 -36.89 9.11
CA ASP A 132 17.21 -36.61 9.24
C ASP A 132 16.95 -35.30 9.96
N SER A 133 17.76 -34.95 10.96
CA SER A 133 17.69 -33.67 11.67
C SER A 133 17.94 -32.48 10.71
N TYR A 134 19.02 -32.50 9.93
CA TYR A 134 19.30 -31.44 8.95
C TYR A 134 18.25 -31.41 7.85
N ARG A 135 17.75 -32.56 7.40
CA ARG A 135 16.64 -32.63 6.43
C ARG A 135 15.38 -31.96 6.98
N ALA A 136 15.06 -32.17 8.25
CA ALA A 136 13.92 -31.54 8.91
C ALA A 136 14.09 -30.02 9.03
N LEU A 137 15.30 -29.53 9.36
CA LEU A 137 15.60 -28.10 9.40
C LEU A 137 15.44 -27.44 8.03
N VAL A 138 16.02 -28.04 6.98
CA VAL A 138 15.88 -27.53 5.60
C VAL A 138 14.41 -27.48 5.16
N ARG A 139 13.63 -28.53 5.46
CA ARG A 139 12.19 -28.56 5.17
C ARG A 139 11.46 -27.44 5.89
N HIS A 140 11.72 -27.28 7.19
CA HIS A 140 11.10 -26.25 8.01
C HIS A 140 11.36 -24.85 7.45
N ASP A 141 12.63 -24.52 7.14
CA ASP A 141 13.01 -23.20 6.64
C ASP A 141 12.35 -22.91 5.28
N LEU A 142 12.31 -23.89 4.36
CA LEU A 142 11.65 -23.74 3.06
C LEU A 142 10.15 -23.45 3.20
N GLU A 143 9.47 -24.17 4.09
CA GLU A 143 8.04 -23.97 4.35
C GLU A 143 7.76 -22.62 5.01
N GLN A 144 8.62 -22.19 5.95
CA GLN A 144 8.52 -20.88 6.56
C GLN A 144 8.76 -19.75 5.55
N ILE A 145 9.75 -19.88 4.65
CA ILE A 145 9.99 -18.91 3.58
C ILE A 145 8.75 -18.78 2.69
N ARG A 146 8.17 -19.91 2.27
CA ARG A 146 6.91 -19.90 1.49
C ARG A 146 5.82 -19.13 2.24
N GLN A 147 5.60 -19.45 3.51
CA GLN A 147 4.53 -18.88 4.31
C GLN A 147 4.70 -17.35 4.50
N GLU A 148 5.94 -16.89 4.75
CA GLU A 148 6.22 -15.45 4.84
C GLU A 148 6.00 -14.72 3.51
N LEU A 149 6.46 -15.29 2.39
CA LEU A 149 6.33 -14.66 1.07
C LEU A 149 4.88 -14.63 0.56
N GLU A 150 4.02 -15.49 1.10
CA GLU A 150 2.58 -15.47 0.85
C GLU A 150 1.81 -14.51 1.75
N SER A 151 2.44 -13.96 2.79
CA SER A 151 1.83 -12.96 3.67
C SER A 151 1.51 -11.68 2.87
N PRO A 152 0.36 -11.03 3.11
CA PRO A 152 0.04 -9.73 2.51
C PRO A 152 1.05 -8.65 2.92
N LEU A 153 1.57 -8.73 4.16
CA LEU A 153 2.69 -7.92 4.64
C LEU A 153 3.88 -8.83 4.93
N ILE A 154 4.83 -8.84 4.02
CA ILE A 154 6.04 -9.65 4.13
C ILE A 154 6.97 -9.01 5.15
N ARG A 155 7.40 -9.80 6.13
CA ARG A 155 8.38 -9.38 7.14
C ARG A 155 9.79 -9.54 6.56
N VAL A 156 10.33 -8.48 5.98
CA VAL A 156 11.64 -8.50 5.29
C VAL A 156 12.73 -9.13 6.15
N ALA A 157 12.91 -8.65 7.38
CA ALA A 157 13.94 -9.17 8.29
C ALA A 157 13.78 -10.67 8.60
N ARG A 158 12.53 -11.17 8.67
CA ARG A 158 12.26 -12.59 8.91
C ARG A 158 12.63 -13.44 7.71
N VAL A 159 12.29 -12.99 6.51
CA VAL A 159 12.67 -13.67 5.27
C VAL A 159 14.19 -13.68 5.10
N ASP A 160 14.86 -12.55 5.35
CA ASP A 160 16.33 -12.46 5.34
C ASP A 160 16.97 -13.43 6.34
N GLN A 161 16.44 -13.52 7.56
CA GLN A 161 16.90 -14.48 8.56
C GLN A 161 16.73 -15.93 8.09
N LEU A 162 15.58 -16.29 7.51
CA LEU A 162 15.33 -17.64 7.02
C LEU A 162 16.28 -18.03 5.88
N PHE A 163 16.53 -17.11 4.94
CA PHE A 163 17.52 -17.35 3.90
C PHE A 163 18.94 -17.44 4.46
N LEU A 164 19.28 -16.65 5.48
CA LEU A 164 20.58 -16.73 6.15
C LEU A 164 20.76 -18.08 6.87
N LEU A 165 19.73 -18.62 7.52
CA LEU A 165 19.79 -19.95 8.14
C LEU A 165 19.94 -21.06 7.09
N LEU A 166 19.18 -20.96 6.01
CA LEU A 166 19.13 -21.99 4.97
C LEU A 166 20.39 -22.00 4.09
N LEU A 167 20.88 -20.82 3.68
CA LEU A 167 21.98 -20.64 2.73
C LEU A 167 23.30 -20.20 3.38
N GLY A 168 23.28 -19.74 4.63
CA GLY A 168 24.43 -19.08 5.27
C GLY A 168 24.77 -17.73 4.64
N ASN A 169 26.03 -17.30 4.76
CA ASN A 169 26.46 -15.93 4.45
C ASN A 169 26.75 -15.67 2.95
N GLY A 170 26.30 -16.56 2.05
CA GLY A 170 26.54 -16.44 0.61
C GLY A 170 25.75 -17.45 -0.22
N GLY A 171 25.29 -17.03 -1.40
CA GLY A 171 24.46 -17.84 -2.30
C GLY A 171 25.20 -18.95 -3.05
N ASN A 172 26.53 -19.03 -3.00
CA ASN A 172 27.32 -20.15 -3.54
C ASN A 172 28.80 -20.08 -3.08
N PRO A 173 29.43 -21.15 -2.56
CA PRO A 173 28.85 -22.43 -2.16
C PRO A 173 27.81 -22.23 -1.07
N VAL A 174 26.72 -23.01 -1.13
CA VAL A 174 25.67 -22.93 -0.12
C VAL A 174 26.24 -23.36 1.23
N GLN A 175 26.04 -22.49 2.22
CA GLN A 175 26.36 -22.68 3.64
C GLN A 175 25.05 -22.89 4.42
N GLY A 176 25.06 -22.77 5.75
CA GLY A 176 23.86 -22.93 6.57
C GLY A 176 23.35 -24.38 6.62
N HIS A 177 22.05 -24.56 6.87
CA HIS A 177 21.45 -25.89 6.99
C HIS A 177 21.56 -26.72 5.69
N LEU A 178 21.50 -26.07 4.52
CA LEU A 178 21.65 -26.79 3.25
C LEU A 178 23.09 -27.26 3.03
N GLY A 179 24.07 -26.45 3.42
CA GLY A 179 25.49 -26.83 3.40
C GLY A 179 25.79 -27.94 4.40
N GLN A 180 25.23 -27.88 5.61
CA GLN A 180 25.38 -28.94 6.62
C GLN A 180 24.79 -30.26 6.14
N LEU A 181 23.60 -30.25 5.52
CA LEU A 181 23.00 -31.44 4.93
C LEU A 181 23.87 -32.04 3.82
N ARG A 182 24.46 -31.20 2.96
CA ARG A 182 25.40 -31.65 1.92
C ARG A 182 26.58 -32.41 2.52
N ASP A 183 27.18 -31.84 3.55
CA ASP A 183 28.41 -32.35 4.15
C ASP A 183 28.15 -33.64 4.94
N GLU A 184 27.00 -33.71 5.63
CA GLU A 184 26.52 -34.91 6.32
C GLU A 184 26.26 -36.06 5.35
N LEU A 185 25.52 -35.81 4.27
CA LEU A 185 25.21 -36.83 3.24
C LEU A 185 26.41 -37.15 2.32
N GLY A 186 27.49 -36.37 2.40
CA GLY A 186 28.67 -36.54 1.55
C GLY A 186 28.46 -36.20 0.08
N LEU A 187 27.56 -35.25 -0.21
CA LEU A 187 27.15 -34.86 -1.57
C LEU A 187 28.16 -33.93 -2.26
N VAL A 188 29.43 -34.33 -2.23
CA VAL A 188 30.57 -33.61 -2.82
C VAL A 188 31.15 -34.39 -4.01
N SER A 189 31.65 -33.70 -5.03
CA SER A 189 32.05 -34.34 -6.30
C SER A 189 33.11 -35.42 -6.13
N GLY A 190 34.02 -35.26 -5.16
CA GLY A 190 35.06 -36.25 -4.86
C GLY A 190 34.57 -37.55 -4.19
N LYS A 191 33.27 -37.71 -3.92
CA LYS A 191 32.67 -38.90 -3.29
C LYS A 191 31.76 -39.70 -4.22
N VAL A 192 31.56 -39.25 -5.45
CA VAL A 192 30.75 -39.92 -6.46
C VAL A 192 31.59 -40.94 -7.22
N ASN A 193 31.19 -42.20 -7.16
CA ASN A 193 31.83 -43.34 -7.83
C ASN A 193 30.91 -44.03 -8.84
N THR A 194 29.59 -43.86 -8.72
CA THR A 194 28.61 -44.48 -9.63
C THR A 194 27.67 -43.46 -10.26
N ILE A 195 27.05 -43.84 -11.39
CA ILE A 195 26.05 -43.01 -12.09
C ILE A 195 24.85 -42.70 -11.17
N GLU A 196 24.47 -43.62 -10.29
CA GLU A 196 23.36 -43.40 -9.35
C GLU A 196 23.75 -42.35 -8.29
N GLU A 197 24.99 -42.40 -7.80
CA GLU A 197 25.51 -41.39 -6.86
C GLU A 197 25.63 -40.01 -7.53
N GLU A 198 26.00 -39.98 -8.82
CA GLU A 198 26.01 -38.75 -9.64
C GLU A 198 24.60 -38.17 -9.78
N ARG A 199 23.60 -39.03 -9.99
CA ARG A 199 22.18 -38.63 -10.04
C ARG A 199 21.73 -38.00 -8.71
N ILE A 200 22.09 -38.61 -7.58
CA ILE A 200 21.77 -38.08 -6.25
C ILE A 200 22.46 -36.73 -6.01
N GLN A 201 23.74 -36.61 -6.37
CA GLN A 201 24.45 -35.33 -6.28
C GLN A 201 23.79 -34.26 -7.16
N THR A 202 23.39 -34.62 -8.38
CA THR A 202 22.70 -33.72 -9.31
C THR A 202 21.36 -33.24 -8.72
N SER A 203 20.60 -34.11 -8.05
CA SER A 203 19.38 -33.72 -7.33
C SER A 203 19.65 -32.67 -6.26
N PHE A 204 20.75 -32.80 -5.50
CA PHE A 204 21.14 -31.80 -4.51
C PHE A 204 21.56 -30.48 -5.13
N ILE A 205 22.36 -30.50 -6.20
CA ILE A 205 22.75 -29.28 -6.93
C ILE A 205 21.50 -28.56 -7.43
N THR A 206 20.56 -29.30 -8.02
CA THR A 206 19.29 -28.77 -8.51
C THR A 206 18.47 -28.14 -7.39
N LEU A 207 18.40 -28.78 -6.22
CA LEU A 207 17.74 -28.23 -5.03
C LEU A 207 18.39 -26.91 -4.61
N ALA A 208 19.72 -26.88 -4.48
CA ALA A 208 20.46 -25.67 -4.12
C ALA A 208 20.21 -24.52 -5.10
N ASP A 209 20.20 -24.81 -6.41
CA ASP A 209 19.93 -23.82 -7.45
C ASP A 209 18.50 -23.25 -7.34
N TRP A 210 17.49 -24.08 -7.03
CA TRP A 210 16.12 -23.59 -6.78
C TRP A 210 16.07 -22.58 -5.64
N VAL A 211 16.72 -22.89 -4.51
CA VAL A 211 16.73 -22.02 -3.33
C VAL A 211 17.51 -20.73 -3.61
N VAL A 212 18.67 -20.82 -4.26
CA VAL A 212 19.49 -19.65 -4.61
C VAL A 212 18.78 -18.76 -5.62
N SER A 213 18.08 -19.34 -6.61
CA SER A 213 17.26 -18.59 -7.56
C SER A 213 16.12 -17.85 -6.87
N LEU A 214 15.44 -18.50 -5.91
CA LEU A 214 14.42 -17.85 -5.10
C LEU A 214 15.00 -16.72 -4.25
N PHE A 215 16.16 -16.92 -3.63
CA PHE A 215 16.85 -15.91 -2.83
C PHE A 215 17.24 -14.68 -3.66
N ARG A 216 17.79 -14.86 -4.86
CA ARG A 216 18.09 -13.75 -5.78
C ARG A 216 16.82 -12.98 -6.14
N GLY A 217 15.75 -13.70 -6.46
CA GLY A 217 14.44 -13.10 -6.72
C GLY A 217 13.90 -12.31 -5.52
N TRP A 218 14.16 -12.78 -4.30
CA TRP A 218 13.86 -12.03 -3.08
C TRP A 218 14.71 -10.76 -2.98
N GLN A 219 16.03 -10.84 -3.15
CA GLN A 219 16.92 -9.68 -3.10
C GLN A 219 16.53 -8.58 -4.11
N ASP A 220 16.13 -8.96 -5.33
CA ASP A 220 15.69 -8.02 -6.38
C ASP A 220 14.35 -7.32 -6.06
N ALA A 221 13.54 -7.94 -5.20
CA ALA A 221 12.19 -7.50 -4.88
C ALA A 221 12.08 -6.83 -3.50
N ARG A 222 12.95 -7.17 -2.54
CA ARG A 222 12.79 -6.82 -1.11
C ARG A 222 12.65 -5.31 -0.88
N ASP A 223 13.46 -4.50 -1.56
CA ASP A 223 13.47 -3.03 -1.41
C ASP A 223 12.20 -2.39 -1.98
N LYS A 224 11.47 -3.10 -2.86
CA LYS A 224 10.19 -2.66 -3.44
C LYS A 224 8.99 -3.17 -2.64
N ILE A 225 9.18 -4.21 -1.83
CA ILE A 225 8.15 -4.83 -1.01
C ILE A 225 7.97 -4.05 0.29
N ASP A 226 9.05 -3.57 0.89
CA ASP A 226 8.99 -2.77 2.11
C ASP A 226 8.52 -1.34 1.80
N PRO A 227 7.29 -0.94 2.17
CA PRO A 227 6.81 0.42 1.94
C PRO A 227 7.47 1.43 2.89
N TYR A 228 8.16 0.97 3.93
CA TYR A 228 8.84 1.83 4.90
C TYR A 228 10.27 2.16 4.48
N SER A 229 10.91 1.29 3.70
CA SER A 229 12.24 1.53 3.14
C SER A 229 12.21 2.58 2.01
N GLN A 230 13.29 3.35 1.88
CA GLN A 230 13.51 4.18 0.70
C GLN A 230 14.10 3.28 -0.40
N PRO A 231 13.38 2.98 -1.49
CA PRO A 231 13.94 2.14 -2.54
C PRO A 231 15.16 2.84 -3.15
N ALA A 232 16.33 2.19 -3.09
CA ALA A 232 17.59 2.72 -3.66
C ALA A 232 17.50 2.92 -5.19
N GLY A 233 16.51 2.30 -5.84
CA GLY A 233 16.13 2.57 -7.21
C GLY A 233 14.81 1.86 -7.56
N GLY A 234 13.92 2.57 -8.26
CA GLY A 234 12.62 2.05 -8.72
C GLY A 234 11.43 2.47 -7.86
N GLN A 235 10.22 2.20 -8.38
CA GLN A 235 8.98 2.46 -7.65
C GLN A 235 8.64 1.29 -6.71
N PRO A 236 8.10 1.56 -5.51
CA PRO A 236 7.62 0.51 -4.63
C PRO A 236 6.46 -0.24 -5.27
N PHE A 237 6.24 -1.48 -4.83
CA PHE A 237 5.06 -2.22 -5.23
C PHE A 237 3.81 -1.58 -4.63
N PHE A 238 2.81 -1.37 -5.50
CA PHE A 238 1.59 -0.67 -5.14
C PHE A 238 0.81 -1.39 -4.03
N GLY A 239 0.70 -2.73 -4.09
CA GLY A 239 -0.02 -3.53 -3.09
C GLY A 239 0.48 -3.32 -1.65
N PRO A 240 1.75 -3.63 -1.33
CA PRO A 240 2.32 -3.39 -0.01
C PRO A 240 2.16 -1.93 0.47
N ALA A 241 2.36 -0.96 -0.43
CA ALA A 241 2.23 0.44 -0.10
C ALA A 241 0.78 0.84 0.26
N VAL A 242 -0.22 0.29 -0.44
CA VAL A 242 -1.65 0.48 -0.13
C VAL A 242 -2.01 -0.09 1.23
N VAL A 243 -1.49 -1.27 1.57
CA VAL A 243 -1.73 -1.87 2.90
C VAL A 243 -1.13 -1.02 4.00
N ALA A 244 0.11 -0.55 3.83
CA ALA A 244 0.75 0.36 4.79
C ALA A 244 -0.01 1.68 4.94
N LEU A 245 -0.44 2.29 3.82
CA LEU A 245 -1.29 3.49 3.86
C LEU A 245 -2.59 3.24 4.63
N SER A 246 -3.24 2.09 4.42
CA SER A 246 -4.49 1.75 5.12
C SER A 246 -4.27 1.63 6.63
N GLN A 247 -3.16 1.03 7.05
CA GLN A 247 -2.78 0.93 8.47
C GLN A 247 -2.46 2.31 9.07
N LEU A 248 -1.70 3.14 8.37
CA LEU A 248 -1.35 4.49 8.82
C LEU A 248 -2.57 5.41 8.89
N LEU A 249 -3.49 5.31 7.93
CA LEU A 249 -4.74 6.07 7.97
C LEU A 249 -5.59 5.68 9.19
N SER A 250 -5.67 4.38 9.51
CA SER A 250 -6.33 3.91 10.73
C SER A 250 -5.66 4.47 12.00
N ALA A 251 -4.33 4.42 12.07
CA ALA A 251 -3.56 5.00 13.17
C ALA A 251 -3.75 6.54 13.27
N THR A 252 -3.79 7.23 12.13
CA THR A 252 -4.03 8.68 12.06
C THR A 252 -5.42 9.04 12.59
N ALA A 253 -6.45 8.29 12.22
CA ALA A 253 -7.81 8.52 12.72
C ALA A 253 -7.89 8.34 14.24
N ALA A 254 -7.27 7.29 14.77
CA ALA A 254 -7.18 7.07 16.22
C ALA A 254 -6.40 8.18 16.93
N GLN A 255 -5.31 8.67 16.34
CA GLN A 255 -4.51 9.77 16.89
C GLN A 255 -5.31 11.07 16.97
N VAL A 256 -6.21 11.35 16.02
CA VAL A 256 -7.09 12.51 16.12
C VAL A 256 -8.00 12.41 17.35
N ASP A 257 -8.57 11.23 17.60
CA ASP A 257 -9.42 11.00 18.78
C ASP A 257 -8.60 11.19 20.08
N GLU A 258 -7.32 10.82 20.09
CA GLU A 258 -6.39 11.09 21.21
C GLU A 258 -6.08 12.58 21.38
N VAL A 259 -5.82 13.33 20.31
CA VAL A 259 -5.62 14.79 20.38
C VAL A 259 -6.85 15.46 20.99
N VAL A 260 -8.07 15.08 20.57
CA VAL A 260 -9.31 15.60 21.15
C VAL A 260 -9.42 15.25 22.64
N ALA A 261 -9.07 14.02 23.04
CA ALA A 261 -9.05 13.63 24.44
C ALA A 261 -8.04 14.44 25.27
N MET A 262 -6.85 14.70 24.72
CA MET A 262 -5.83 15.51 25.40
C MET A 262 -6.25 16.97 25.53
N LEU A 263 -6.88 17.55 24.52
CA LEU A 263 -7.45 18.91 24.57
C LEU A 263 -8.54 19.02 25.65
N ARG A 264 -9.45 18.04 25.73
CA ARG A 264 -10.46 17.98 26.78
C ARG A 264 -9.86 17.86 28.18
N SER A 265 -8.74 17.14 28.31
CA SER A 265 -8.05 16.98 29.60
C SER A 265 -7.48 18.30 30.16
N VAL A 266 -7.26 19.30 29.30
CA VAL A 266 -6.83 20.66 29.67
C VAL A 266 -7.95 21.69 29.55
N PHE A 267 -9.19 21.21 29.68
CA PHE A 267 -10.42 22.01 29.68
C PHE A 267 -10.72 22.76 28.37
N ILE A 268 -10.12 22.35 27.24
CA ILE A 268 -10.53 22.83 25.91
C ILE A 268 -11.66 21.92 25.43
N GLN A 269 -12.89 22.42 25.48
CA GLN A 269 -14.10 21.67 25.15
C GLN A 269 -14.42 21.71 23.66
N GLN A 270 -15.42 20.93 23.23
CA GLN A 270 -15.81 20.84 21.82
C GLN A 270 -16.22 22.20 21.25
N GLU A 271 -16.89 23.02 22.05
CA GLU A 271 -17.36 24.35 21.68
C GLU A 271 -16.19 25.30 21.47
N ASP A 272 -15.15 25.19 22.29
CA ASP A 272 -13.91 25.97 22.13
C ASP A 272 -13.23 25.63 20.80
N LEU A 273 -13.18 24.34 20.44
CA LEU A 273 -12.55 23.90 19.19
C LEU A 273 -13.18 24.54 17.93
N GLU A 274 -14.47 24.87 17.96
CA GLU A 274 -15.15 25.51 16.83
C GLU A 274 -14.84 27.00 16.70
N VAL A 275 -14.39 27.63 17.78
CA VAL A 275 -14.05 29.07 17.82
C VAL A 275 -12.55 29.29 17.64
N LEU A 276 -11.71 28.40 18.17
CA LEU A 276 -10.25 28.50 18.08
C LEU A 276 -9.79 28.44 16.63
N ARG A 277 -9.14 29.50 16.16
CA ARG A 277 -8.70 29.63 14.76
C ARG A 277 -7.27 29.17 14.58
N VAL A 278 -7.05 28.41 13.52
CA VAL A 278 -5.73 27.98 13.05
C VAL A 278 -5.49 28.50 11.63
N PRO A 279 -4.25 28.91 11.30
CA PRO A 279 -3.92 29.41 9.97
C PRO A 279 -3.94 28.29 8.94
N ASP A 280 -4.53 28.55 7.77
CA ASP A 280 -4.32 27.72 6.58
C ASP A 280 -3.16 28.29 5.77
N PRO A 281 -2.07 27.53 5.51
CA PRO A 281 -0.95 27.98 4.70
C PRO A 281 -1.32 28.42 3.27
N VAL A 282 -2.47 27.99 2.75
CA VAL A 282 -2.98 28.35 1.42
C VAL A 282 -3.79 29.67 1.46
N GLY A 283 -4.11 30.17 2.66
CA GLY A 283 -4.82 31.42 2.89
C GLY A 283 -6.08 31.22 3.73
N GLY A 284 -6.35 32.19 4.61
CA GLY A 284 -7.49 32.18 5.52
C GLY A 284 -7.23 31.48 6.85
N THR A 285 -8.30 31.21 7.59
CA THR A 285 -8.27 30.52 8.88
C THR A 285 -9.41 29.52 8.95
N MET A 286 -9.20 28.38 9.62
CA MET A 286 -10.25 27.41 9.94
C MET A 286 -10.34 27.21 11.45
N SER A 287 -11.44 26.60 11.93
CA SER A 287 -11.52 26.19 13.33
C SER A 287 -10.60 24.99 13.58
N LEU A 288 -10.03 24.89 14.78
CA LEU A 288 -9.24 23.72 15.20
C LEU A 288 -10.09 22.45 15.14
N GLY A 289 -11.37 22.53 15.53
CA GLY A 289 -12.34 21.45 15.39
C GLY A 289 -12.59 21.06 13.93
N GLY A 290 -12.66 22.04 13.03
CA GLY A 290 -12.76 21.82 11.58
C GLY A 290 -11.55 21.09 11.01
N LEU A 291 -10.33 21.49 11.42
CA LEU A 291 -9.10 20.79 11.04
C LEU A 291 -9.10 19.33 11.51
N LEU A 292 -9.35 19.08 12.80
CA LEU A 292 -9.32 17.73 13.36
C LEU A 292 -10.38 16.83 12.71
N ARG A 293 -11.58 17.37 12.48
CA ARG A 293 -12.63 16.65 11.74
C ARG A 293 -12.19 16.31 10.32
N TRP A 294 -11.59 17.26 9.61
CA TRP A 294 -11.13 17.04 8.23
C TRP A 294 -10.03 15.96 8.17
N VAL A 295 -9.05 16.00 9.08
CA VAL A 295 -8.04 14.93 9.19
C VAL A 295 -8.70 13.58 9.45
N ARG A 296 -9.65 13.52 10.39
CA ARG A 296 -10.38 12.28 10.72
C ARG A 296 -11.21 11.75 9.57
N GLU A 297 -11.91 12.61 8.83
CA GLU A 297 -12.73 12.22 7.67
C GLU A 297 -11.85 11.70 6.53
N PHE A 298 -10.72 12.36 6.27
CA PHE A 298 -9.72 11.90 5.32
C PHE A 298 -9.16 10.53 5.72
N ALA A 299 -8.74 10.39 6.97
CA ALA A 299 -8.13 9.16 7.49
C ALA A 299 -9.11 7.98 7.56
N ALA A 300 -10.34 8.20 7.99
CA ALA A 300 -11.32 7.13 8.18
C ALA A 300 -12.09 6.75 6.91
N PHE A 301 -12.23 7.66 5.94
CA PHE A 301 -13.15 7.45 4.80
C PHE A 301 -12.57 7.87 3.45
N GLU A 302 -12.21 9.14 3.29
CA GLU A 302 -11.89 9.67 1.94
C GLU A 302 -10.61 9.08 1.38
N GLY A 303 -9.57 8.95 2.22
CA GLY A 303 -8.27 8.42 1.84
C GLY A 303 -8.38 6.98 1.32
N GLY A 304 -9.06 6.11 2.06
CA GLY A 304 -9.32 4.73 1.63
C GLY A 304 -10.11 4.68 0.31
N LYS A 305 -11.17 5.47 0.18
CA LYS A 305 -11.98 5.53 -1.04
C LYS A 305 -11.17 6.01 -2.25
N LEU A 306 -10.27 6.99 -2.08
CA LEU A 306 -9.40 7.47 -3.16
C LEU A 306 -8.44 6.39 -3.63
N ILE A 307 -7.91 5.59 -2.70
CA ILE A 307 -7.05 4.45 -3.01
C ILE A 307 -7.84 3.35 -3.75
N GLU A 308 -9.03 2.99 -3.25
CA GLU A 308 -9.90 1.94 -3.83
C GLU A 308 -10.40 2.28 -5.23
N SER A 309 -10.96 3.47 -5.39
CA SER A 309 -11.72 3.82 -6.60
C SER A 309 -10.85 4.34 -7.73
N ALA A 310 -9.76 5.04 -7.41
CA ALA A 310 -8.90 5.68 -8.40
C ALA A 310 -7.49 5.07 -8.47
N GLY A 311 -7.18 4.09 -7.61
CA GLY A 311 -5.94 3.32 -7.66
C GLY A 311 -4.69 4.21 -7.60
N LYS A 312 -3.65 3.82 -8.34
CA LYS A 312 -2.36 4.53 -8.36
C LYS A 312 -2.50 6.00 -8.77
N GLU A 313 -3.40 6.32 -9.70
CA GLU A 313 -3.60 7.68 -10.18
C GLU A 313 -4.37 8.55 -9.18
N GLY A 314 -5.33 7.96 -8.46
CA GLY A 314 -5.99 8.63 -7.33
C GLY A 314 -5.02 8.98 -6.22
N VAL A 315 -4.05 8.08 -5.97
CA VAL A 315 -2.99 8.31 -4.99
C VAL A 315 -2.04 9.42 -5.44
N SER A 316 -1.63 9.40 -6.71
CA SER A 316 -0.66 10.34 -7.28
C SER A 316 -1.17 11.77 -7.39
N THR A 317 -2.49 11.95 -7.52
CA THR A 317 -3.14 13.25 -7.73
C THR A 317 -3.85 13.72 -6.46
N SER A 318 -5.04 13.23 -6.19
CA SER A 318 -5.94 13.77 -5.16
C SER A 318 -5.47 13.44 -3.74
N PHE A 319 -5.11 12.17 -3.49
CA PHE A 319 -4.74 11.72 -2.14
C PHE A 319 -3.54 12.50 -1.59
N ILE A 320 -2.45 12.58 -2.37
CA ILE A 320 -1.22 13.23 -1.92
C ILE A 320 -1.41 14.73 -1.70
N GLN A 321 -2.26 15.39 -2.50
CA GLN A 321 -2.54 16.83 -2.34
C GLN A 321 -3.29 17.11 -1.04
N ILE A 322 -4.29 16.28 -0.71
CA ILE A 322 -5.02 16.40 0.56
C ILE A 322 -4.09 16.10 1.73
N ALA A 323 -3.36 14.99 1.69
CA ALA A 323 -2.42 14.60 2.75
C ALA A 323 -1.35 15.67 3.00
N LYS A 324 -0.71 16.21 1.96
CA LYS A 324 0.28 17.30 2.08
C LYS A 324 -0.32 18.60 2.60
N ARG A 325 -1.59 18.90 2.30
CA ARG A 325 -2.26 20.09 2.86
C ARG A 325 -2.54 19.91 4.35
N LEU A 326 -3.12 18.77 4.73
CA LEU A 326 -3.38 18.42 6.13
C LEU A 326 -2.10 18.42 6.97
N GLN A 327 -1.05 17.74 6.48
CA GLN A 327 0.28 17.73 7.07
C GLN A 327 0.77 19.17 7.29
N ARG A 328 0.81 20.00 6.26
CA ARG A 328 1.27 21.39 6.38
C ARG A 328 0.47 22.20 7.39
N ILE A 329 -0.84 22.02 7.51
CA ILE A 329 -1.63 22.74 8.52
C ILE A 329 -1.25 22.26 9.93
N VAL A 330 -1.14 20.95 10.15
CA VAL A 330 -0.78 20.35 11.44
C VAL A 330 0.66 20.69 11.87
N THR A 331 1.62 20.63 10.95
CA THR A 331 3.02 21.04 11.19
C THR A 331 3.11 22.52 11.58
N ASN A 332 2.26 23.38 11.01
CA ASN A 332 2.23 24.81 11.34
C ASN A 332 1.43 25.16 12.60
N LEU A 333 0.83 24.18 13.29
CA LEU A 333 0.18 24.45 14.58
C LEU A 333 1.22 24.94 15.61
N PRO A 334 0.91 25.96 16.42
CA PRO A 334 1.87 26.53 17.35
C PRO A 334 2.46 25.50 18.32
N ARG A 335 3.78 25.31 18.26
CA ARG A 335 4.51 24.41 19.17
C ARG A 335 4.88 25.09 20.48
N GLN A 336 5.20 24.35 21.54
CA GLN A 336 5.82 24.93 22.75
C GLN A 336 7.24 25.41 22.40
N ASN A 337 7.57 26.68 22.69
CA ASN A 337 8.93 27.21 22.51
C ASN A 337 9.42 27.71 23.87
N PRO A 338 10.35 26.99 24.54
CA PRO A 338 10.81 27.35 25.87
C PRO A 338 11.61 28.66 25.94
N GLY A 339 11.98 29.26 24.80
CA GLY A 339 12.75 30.52 24.75
C GLY A 339 12.26 31.55 23.73
N GLY A 340 11.07 31.37 23.15
CA GLY A 340 10.51 32.32 22.19
C GLY A 340 9.95 33.57 22.88
N PRO A 341 9.98 34.76 22.25
CA PRO A 341 9.27 35.91 22.77
C PRO A 341 7.78 35.57 22.85
N ASN A 342 7.26 35.42 24.07
CA ASN A 342 5.83 35.25 24.39
C ASN A 342 5.00 36.51 24.11
N GLY A 343 5.53 37.44 23.30
CA GLY A 343 4.87 38.70 23.00
C GLY A 343 3.67 38.48 22.09
N ASP A 344 2.58 39.18 22.41
CA ASP A 344 1.45 39.46 21.52
C ASP A 344 1.97 40.23 20.29
N VAL A 345 2.52 39.51 19.32
CA VAL A 345 2.80 40.08 18.00
C VAL A 345 1.48 40.02 17.22
N PRO A 346 0.99 41.11 16.64
CA PRO A 346 -0.17 41.08 15.75
C PRO A 346 0.05 40.06 14.63
N GLY A 347 -0.84 39.07 14.50
CA GLY A 347 -0.69 37.93 13.60
C GLY A 347 -0.06 36.68 14.21
N ASN A 348 0.30 36.71 15.50
CA ASN A 348 0.75 35.54 16.25
C ASN A 348 -0.45 34.75 16.78
N PHE A 349 -0.86 33.70 16.06
CA PHE A 349 -1.94 32.79 16.45
C PHE A 349 -1.70 32.10 17.80
N ARG A 350 -0.50 32.19 18.39
CA ARG A 350 -0.29 31.77 19.79
C ARG A 350 -1.13 32.56 20.78
N ALA A 351 -1.35 33.85 20.53
CA ALA A 351 -2.14 34.71 21.42
C ALA A 351 -3.64 34.30 21.43
N SER A 352 -4.11 33.63 20.37
CA SER A 352 -5.50 33.15 20.26
C SER A 352 -5.73 31.75 20.84
N LEU A 353 -4.68 31.03 21.27
CA LEU A 353 -4.81 29.67 21.80
C LEU A 353 -4.72 29.66 23.34
N PRO A 354 -5.59 28.92 24.04
CA PRO A 354 -5.55 28.83 25.50
C PRO A 354 -4.24 28.23 26.00
N PRO A 355 -3.76 28.60 27.20
CA PRO A 355 -2.53 28.05 27.78
C PRO A 355 -2.50 26.51 27.82
N GLY A 356 -3.65 25.86 28.01
CA GLY A 356 -3.77 24.40 28.01
C GLY A 356 -3.31 23.73 26.71
N PHE A 357 -3.46 24.42 25.56
CA PHE A 357 -3.00 23.94 24.26
C PHE A 357 -1.49 23.69 24.24
N PHE A 358 -0.72 24.49 24.98
CA PHE A 358 0.73 24.40 25.07
C PHE A 358 1.22 23.42 26.14
N SER A 359 0.31 22.67 26.77
CA SER A 359 0.70 21.61 27.71
C SER A 359 1.45 20.49 26.98
N SER A 360 2.44 19.88 27.65
CA SER A 360 3.28 18.85 27.04
C SER A 360 2.49 17.64 26.51
N ARG A 361 1.34 17.32 27.12
CA ARG A 361 0.46 16.22 26.67
C ARG A 361 -0.25 16.53 25.35
N VAL A 362 -0.76 17.75 25.18
CA VAL A 362 -1.43 18.17 23.95
C VAL A 362 -0.40 18.30 22.84
N GLN A 363 0.75 18.91 23.14
CA GLN A 363 1.84 19.08 22.19
C GLN A 363 2.36 17.73 21.68
N ARG A 364 2.60 16.77 22.58
CA ARG A 364 2.99 15.41 22.20
C ARG A 364 1.96 14.73 21.30
N ALA A 365 0.67 14.81 21.63
CA ALA A 365 -0.36 14.20 20.79
C ALA A 365 -0.44 14.84 19.40
N ILE A 366 -0.20 16.16 19.29
CA ILE A 366 -0.12 16.88 18.02
C ILE A 366 1.15 16.49 17.24
N ASP A 367 2.29 16.32 17.91
CA ASP A 367 3.55 15.87 17.28
C ASP A 367 3.38 14.46 16.71
N GLU A 368 2.78 13.53 17.47
CA GLU A 368 2.47 12.17 16.99
C GLU A 368 1.47 12.18 15.81
N LEU A 369 0.52 13.13 15.77
CA LEU A 369 -0.37 13.32 14.61
C LEU A 369 0.39 13.82 13.38
N ASP A 370 1.31 14.77 13.57
CA ASP A 370 2.19 15.28 12.51
C ASP A 370 3.06 14.15 11.94
N ASP A 371 3.67 13.34 12.82
CA ASP A 371 4.48 12.17 12.44
C ASP A 371 3.69 11.16 11.60
N HIS A 372 2.45 10.83 12.01
CA HIS A 372 1.59 9.94 11.22
C HIS A 372 1.25 10.53 9.83
N LEU A 373 0.94 11.83 9.74
CA LEU A 373 0.65 12.48 8.46
C LEU A 373 1.89 12.60 7.57
N GLN A 374 3.06 12.88 8.15
CA GLN A 374 4.35 12.85 7.47
C GLN A 374 4.60 11.47 6.86
N GLU A 375 4.33 10.41 7.62
CA GLU A 375 4.52 9.04 7.18
C GLU A 375 3.54 8.65 6.06
N VAL A 376 2.28 9.06 6.15
CA VAL A 376 1.28 8.90 5.07
C VAL A 376 1.78 9.57 3.78
N VAL A 377 2.29 10.80 3.87
CA VAL A 377 2.83 11.52 2.70
C VAL A 377 4.09 10.83 2.16
N ARG A 378 4.98 10.36 3.04
CA ARG A 378 6.23 9.68 2.69
C ARG A 378 5.98 8.39 1.90
N ILE A 379 4.99 7.60 2.29
CA ILE A 379 4.62 6.35 1.56
C ILE A 379 3.86 6.66 0.28
N ALA A 380 2.97 7.66 0.28
CA ALA A 380 2.16 7.98 -0.90
C ALA A 380 2.96 8.64 -2.03
N GLU A 381 4.00 9.41 -1.72
CA GLU A 381 4.73 10.19 -2.73
C GLU A 381 5.45 9.33 -3.79
N PRO A 382 6.19 8.25 -3.44
CA PRO A 382 6.83 7.38 -4.43
C PRO A 382 5.85 6.65 -5.35
N ILE A 383 4.62 6.39 -4.89
CA ILE A 383 3.57 5.74 -5.68
C ILE A 383 3.23 6.60 -6.90
N GLY A 384 3.14 7.92 -6.71
CA GLY A 384 2.74 8.86 -7.75
C GLY A 384 3.83 9.26 -8.75
N ARG A 385 5.10 8.98 -8.47
CA ARG A 385 6.21 9.27 -9.39
C ARG A 385 6.25 8.25 -10.53
N ASN A 386 5.33 8.35 -11.50
CA ASN A 386 5.44 7.63 -12.76
C ASN A 386 6.89 7.65 -13.21
N GLY A 387 7.45 6.46 -13.46
CA GLY A 387 8.83 6.31 -13.91
C GLY A 387 9.05 7.18 -15.15
N SER A 388 9.50 8.41 -14.93
CA SER A 388 10.24 9.11 -15.95
C SER A 388 11.43 8.20 -16.20
N PRO A 389 11.63 7.71 -17.43
CA PRO A 389 12.88 7.04 -17.75
C PRO A 389 13.95 8.05 -17.35
N SER A 390 14.80 7.66 -16.40
CA SER A 390 16.06 8.33 -16.18
C SER A 390 16.76 8.37 -17.54
N SER A 391 16.71 9.53 -18.19
CA SER A 391 17.49 9.86 -19.37
C SER A 391 18.96 10.08 -18.95
N SER A 392 19.52 9.07 -18.31
CA SER A 392 20.91 8.96 -17.93
C SER A 392 21.32 7.49 -18.04
N GLY A 393 21.06 6.92 -19.22
CA GLY A 393 21.84 5.81 -19.73
C GLY A 393 23.08 6.36 -20.44
N PRO A 394 24.26 5.71 -20.33
CA PRO A 394 25.45 6.09 -21.08
C PRO A 394 25.14 6.05 -22.58
N GLY A 395 25.56 7.10 -23.29
CA GLY A 395 25.21 7.33 -24.69
C GLY A 395 25.37 6.09 -25.56
N LEU A 396 24.25 5.59 -26.06
CA LEU A 396 24.22 4.78 -27.28
C LEU A 396 24.46 5.74 -28.46
N PRO A 397 25.37 5.41 -29.38
CA PRO A 397 25.68 6.26 -30.52
C PRO A 397 24.43 6.40 -31.40
N ALA A 398 24.21 7.63 -31.89
CA ALA A 398 23.08 7.94 -32.76
C ALA A 398 23.02 6.97 -33.97
N PRO A 399 21.81 6.53 -34.38
CA PRO A 399 21.67 5.81 -35.64
C PRO A 399 22.14 6.71 -36.80
N PRO A 400 22.85 6.18 -37.80
CA PRO A 400 23.32 6.98 -38.91
C PRO A 400 22.13 7.61 -39.63
N THR A 401 22.14 8.94 -39.72
CA THR A 401 21.21 9.71 -40.53
C THR A 401 21.28 9.20 -41.97
N PRO A 402 20.15 8.91 -42.64
CA PRO A 402 20.18 8.58 -44.06
C PRO A 402 20.67 9.81 -44.82
N GLN A 403 21.87 9.71 -45.40
CA GLN A 403 22.37 10.70 -46.35
C GLN A 403 21.48 10.63 -47.60
N LEU A 404 20.66 11.65 -47.80
CA LEU A 404 20.08 11.97 -49.10
C LEU A 404 21.23 12.42 -50.03
N THR A 405 21.84 11.47 -50.73
CA THR A 405 22.70 11.77 -51.87
C THR A 405 21.86 12.40 -52.98
N GLN A 406 22.14 13.67 -53.25
CA GLN A 406 21.70 14.35 -54.48
C GLN A 406 22.29 13.65 -55.70
N PRO A 407 21.48 13.26 -56.71
CA PRO A 407 22.02 12.82 -57.99
C PRO A 407 22.44 14.03 -58.83
N SER A 408 23.74 14.11 -59.14
CA SER A 408 24.29 15.07 -60.10
C SER A 408 23.84 14.73 -61.52
N GLY A 409 23.34 15.74 -62.21
CA GLY A 409 22.81 15.62 -63.56
C GLY A 409 23.87 15.25 -64.61
N ARG A 410 23.41 14.50 -65.60
CA ARG A 410 23.72 14.71 -67.02
C ARG A 410 22.51 14.28 -67.85
N THR A 411 22.01 15.26 -68.61
CA THR A 411 20.87 15.22 -69.53
C THR A 411 20.94 14.09 -70.55
N PRO A 412 19.77 13.55 -70.90
CA PRO A 412 19.38 13.39 -72.29
C PRO A 412 18.09 14.15 -72.60
N THR A 413 18.13 14.89 -73.71
CA THR A 413 17.03 15.60 -74.37
C THR A 413 16.01 14.65 -75.01
N VAL A 414 14.82 15.20 -75.28
CA VAL A 414 13.77 14.81 -76.28
C VAL A 414 12.57 14.01 -75.71
N PRO A 415 11.30 14.26 -76.12
CA PRO A 415 10.58 15.52 -76.40
C PRO A 415 9.23 15.64 -75.62
N SER A 416 8.63 16.84 -75.67
CA SER A 416 7.31 17.16 -75.07
C SER A 416 6.15 16.61 -75.92
N VAL A 417 5.19 15.94 -75.26
CA VAL A 417 3.96 15.41 -75.87
C VAL A 417 2.95 16.54 -76.08
N ALA A 418 3.21 17.36 -77.11
CA ALA A 418 2.18 18.06 -77.88
C ALA A 418 1.79 17.27 -79.14
N GLU A 419 2.24 16.03 -79.28
CA GLU A 419 1.95 15.15 -80.42
C GLU A 419 1.68 13.74 -79.91
N LEU A 420 0.41 13.40 -79.73
CA LEU A 420 -0.24 12.17 -80.22
C LEU A 420 -1.59 12.01 -79.53
N ARG A 421 -2.52 12.79 -80.06
CA ARG A 421 -3.94 12.46 -80.10
C ARG A 421 -4.06 11.27 -81.06
N GLU A 422 -4.40 10.08 -80.57
CA GLU A 422 -5.21 9.07 -81.28
C GLU A 422 -5.39 7.80 -80.41
N GLY A 423 -6.66 7.47 -80.11
CA GLY A 423 -7.09 6.08 -80.04
C GLY A 423 -7.40 5.46 -78.67
N LEU A 424 -8.71 5.46 -78.35
CA LEU A 424 -9.48 4.30 -77.85
C LEU A 424 -9.49 3.96 -76.35
N GLY A 425 -10.69 4.05 -75.76
CA GLY A 425 -11.27 2.93 -75.00
C GLY A 425 -11.72 3.18 -73.56
N PHE A 426 -13.00 3.48 -73.38
CA PHE A 426 -13.78 3.42 -72.13
C PHE A 426 -13.74 2.04 -71.44
N GLN A 427 -13.76 1.99 -70.09
CA GLN A 427 -14.95 1.59 -69.31
C GLN A 427 -14.75 1.71 -67.78
N GLU A 428 -15.83 2.17 -67.14
CA GLU A 428 -16.10 2.38 -65.71
C GLU A 428 -16.45 1.10 -64.93
N GLU A 429 -16.71 1.29 -63.63
CA GLU A 429 -17.37 0.42 -62.61
C GLU A 429 -16.39 -0.34 -61.68
N GLN A 430 -16.53 -0.38 -60.34
CA GLN A 430 -17.67 -0.12 -59.43
C GLN A 430 -17.17 0.03 -57.97
N SER A 431 -18.04 0.62 -57.13
CA SER A 431 -17.91 1.01 -55.71
C SER A 431 -17.85 -0.15 -54.66
N PRO A 432 -17.57 0.15 -53.36
CA PRO A 432 -17.25 -0.83 -52.30
C PRO A 432 -18.41 -1.13 -51.32
N PRO A 433 -18.32 -2.21 -50.50
CA PRO A 433 -19.13 -2.37 -49.29
C PRO A 433 -18.23 -2.51 -48.02
N GLU A 434 -18.68 -2.59 -46.77
CA GLU A 434 -19.78 -2.06 -45.95
C GLU A 434 -19.43 -2.57 -44.52
N ALA A 435 -19.79 -1.83 -43.48
CA ALA A 435 -19.31 -2.01 -42.10
C ALA A 435 -19.98 -3.17 -41.32
N GLU A 436 -19.20 -3.85 -40.47
CA GLU A 436 -19.66 -4.92 -39.56
C GLU A 436 -19.96 -4.38 -38.14
N GLU A 437 -21.10 -4.80 -37.57
CA GLU A 437 -21.57 -4.52 -36.20
C GLU A 437 -21.64 -5.84 -35.37
N PRO A 438 -21.33 -5.87 -34.06
CA PRO A 438 -21.11 -7.10 -33.29
C PRO A 438 -22.38 -7.74 -32.64
N PRO A 439 -22.31 -9.04 -32.21
CA PRO A 439 -23.49 -9.84 -31.86
C PRO A 439 -23.97 -9.75 -30.39
N LYS A 440 -25.27 -9.98 -30.19
CA LYS A 440 -26.00 -10.06 -28.91
C LYS A 440 -25.94 -11.45 -28.22
N PRO A 441 -26.10 -11.54 -26.89
CA PRO A 441 -25.88 -12.75 -26.09
C PRO A 441 -27.08 -13.71 -26.03
N ARG A 442 -26.77 -15.00 -25.84
CA ARG A 442 -27.69 -16.15 -25.86
C ARG A 442 -28.07 -16.59 -24.44
N THR A 443 -29.38 -16.68 -24.17
CA THR A 443 -30.00 -17.17 -22.93
C THR A 443 -29.91 -18.70 -22.82
N THR A 444 -29.55 -19.21 -21.63
CA THR A 444 -29.59 -20.64 -21.29
C THR A 444 -30.72 -20.93 -20.30
N ARG A 445 -31.37 -22.07 -20.56
CA ARG A 445 -32.66 -22.53 -20.05
C ARG A 445 -32.46 -23.46 -18.85
N LYS A 446 -33.22 -23.26 -17.77
CA LYS A 446 -33.38 -24.18 -16.64
C LYS A 446 -33.87 -25.55 -17.13
N ARG A 447 -33.32 -26.64 -16.59
CA ARG A 447 -33.91 -27.98 -16.67
C ARG A 447 -34.06 -28.54 -15.25
N THR A 448 -35.28 -28.97 -14.95
CA THR A 448 -35.77 -29.62 -13.74
C THR A 448 -35.51 -31.13 -13.79
N GLY A 449 -35.26 -31.72 -12.61
CA GLY A 449 -35.70 -33.05 -12.20
C GLY A 449 -34.84 -34.26 -12.58
N GLN A 450 -34.10 -34.80 -11.60
CA GLN A 450 -34.43 -36.07 -10.93
C GLN A 450 -33.72 -36.15 -9.57
#